data_AF-A0A954IRY6-F1
#
_entry.id   AF-A0A954IRY6-F1
#
_cell.length_a   1.000
_cell.length_b   1.000
_cell.length_c   1.000
_cell.angle_alpha   90.00
_cell.angle_beta   90.00
_cell.angle_gamma   90.00
#
_symmetry.space_group_name_H-M   'P 1'
#
loop_
_entity.id
_entity.type
_entity.pdbx_description
1 polymer ?
#
loop_
_entity_poly.entity_id
_entity_poly.type
_entity_poly.pdbx_seq_one_letter_code
_entity_poly.pdbx_strand_id
1 'polypeptide(L)'
;FCLLLDKNRISPALPKSEGVIGRTVAVQQLSAANRLFLKEFSSQVCLEMLDCWRGRELQDRNTVSFTQPTTFLNQLMANKAAKHRKLSEALGQTVDKMNLNVESLLNSARDLARQELGKPPQQYLETMIRETLNREPEPGVTSLESAVSVLDKMLSVQESDAIEGDGPNTLFTALLARSETFANKMAAELRSWLQGLVNDPASRVDGAHYAAGQAHSLLQDLISAVARDKAHVQGKIDDLKLRLTTEPDQFESRRSWLPFRSQSTAKLEAALLEYGNCGLKRIFLSVVHKQLRAVEAQVGVTIDQTQRLSHDLSRLSKKFDVPQISDSINLSSQWFDESVAWYVQVVRERLLDKRIDLMRDLEDVIEKALSKTGHTLQRFLDHRIEISDVLLVPMREHARDVVSRAVAAIHCELIDAVHEEFETDEPTFPLPQLLQKLIQNVWPDSPQEHERISVVIPQSADASKLKTQLEAQGRSLSVVNLVTNGITLSRRIENVSLFQFVQSLTQGAEVYTNLAERLHSRNDVDWKPITEITSAQNVHDVSSFAEDSDVAQTAMLNP
;
A
#
# COMPACT_ATOMS: atom_id res chain seq x y z
N PHE A 1 -27.91 -25.01 10.30
CA PHE A 1 -28.76 -24.90 11.51
C PHE A 1 -27.88 -25.02 12.73
N CYS A 2 -27.78 -23.98 13.56
CA CYS A 2 -27.07 -24.08 14.84
C CYS A 2 -28.10 -24.40 15.93
N LEU A 3 -27.91 -25.53 16.60
CA LEU A 3 -28.71 -25.94 17.75
C LEU A 3 -28.10 -25.36 19.02
N LEU A 4 -28.82 -24.45 19.69
CA LEU A 4 -28.48 -23.97 21.02
C LEU A 4 -29.57 -24.46 21.99
N LEU A 5 -29.18 -25.31 22.94
CA LEU A 5 -30.03 -25.78 24.02
C LEU A 5 -29.74 -24.92 25.25
N ASP A 6 -30.72 -24.14 25.70
CA ASP A 6 -30.62 -23.33 26.91
C ASP A 6 -31.51 -23.94 28.00
N LYS A 7 -30.91 -24.30 29.14
CA LYS A 7 -31.59 -25.02 30.22
C LYS A 7 -31.95 -24.15 31.43
N ASN A 8 -31.64 -22.85 31.50
CA ASN A 8 -31.77 -22.11 32.75
C ASN A 8 -32.41 -20.72 32.65
N ARG A 9 -33.67 -20.62 33.09
CA ARG A 9 -34.20 -19.49 33.88
C ARG A 9 -35.50 -19.91 34.59
N ILE A 10 -35.37 -20.63 35.69
CA ILE A 10 -36.47 -20.79 36.67
C ILE A 10 -35.89 -20.55 38.07
N SER A 11 -36.59 -19.68 38.81
CA SER A 11 -36.39 -19.29 40.21
C SER A 11 -36.12 -20.49 41.14
N PRO A 12 -35.32 -20.37 42.22
CA PRO A 12 -34.76 -21.51 42.96
C PRO A 12 -35.74 -22.17 43.96
N ALA A 13 -37.05 -22.11 43.74
CA ALA A 13 -38.01 -22.62 44.72
C ALA A 13 -39.20 -23.31 44.05
N LEU A 14 -39.01 -24.48 43.46
CA LEU A 14 -40.06 -25.48 43.17
C LEU A 14 -39.39 -26.88 43.05
N PRO A 15 -40.08 -27.96 43.44
CA PRO A 15 -39.52 -29.31 43.50
C PRO A 15 -39.23 -29.86 42.10
N LYS A 16 -38.35 -30.86 42.02
CA LYS A 16 -37.93 -31.59 40.81
C LYS A 16 -39.12 -32.25 40.09
N SER A 17 -39.95 -31.49 39.39
CA SER A 17 -40.82 -31.98 38.32
C SER A 17 -40.08 -31.85 37.00
N GLU A 18 -40.24 -32.85 36.13
CA GLU A 18 -39.80 -32.91 34.74
C GLU A 18 -39.53 -31.52 34.14
N GLY A 19 -38.24 -31.22 33.95
CA GLY A 19 -37.78 -29.88 33.61
C GLY A 19 -38.38 -29.39 32.30
N VAL A 20 -38.97 -28.20 32.32
CA VAL A 20 -39.32 -27.43 31.13
C VAL A 20 -38.05 -27.17 30.32
N ILE A 21 -37.80 -27.99 29.30
CA ILE A 21 -36.68 -27.78 28.36
C ILE A 21 -37.21 -26.90 27.22
N GLY A 22 -36.84 -25.63 27.23
CA GLY A 22 -37.01 -24.78 26.05
C GLY A 22 -36.00 -25.18 24.97
N ARG A 23 -36.45 -25.33 23.73
CA ARG A 23 -35.55 -25.56 22.58
C ARG A 23 -35.72 -24.45 21.55
N THR A 24 -34.60 -23.91 21.06
CA THR A 24 -34.61 -22.78 20.14
C THR A 24 -34.21 -23.22 18.75
N VAL A 25 -35.06 -22.96 17.75
CA VAL A 25 -34.74 -23.04 16.32
C VAL A 25 -34.49 -21.63 15.81
N ALA A 26 -33.26 -21.31 15.41
CA ALA A 26 -32.98 -20.06 14.72
C ALA A 26 -33.08 -20.27 13.21
N VAL A 27 -33.92 -19.47 12.53
CA VAL A 27 -33.94 -19.41 11.07
C VAL A 27 -33.16 -18.18 10.64
N GLN A 28 -31.92 -18.41 10.22
CA GLN A 28 -30.92 -17.39 9.96
C GLN A 28 -30.98 -16.79 8.53
N GLN A 29 -32.14 -16.77 7.87
CA GLN A 29 -32.24 -16.44 6.43
C GLN A 29 -31.62 -15.08 6.06
N LEU A 30 -31.94 -13.99 6.78
CA LEU A 30 -31.34 -12.68 6.53
C LEU A 30 -29.83 -12.65 6.82
N SER A 31 -29.40 -13.32 7.90
CA SER A 31 -27.99 -13.38 8.28
C SER A 31 -27.13 -14.23 7.34
N ALA A 32 -27.71 -15.26 6.70
CA ALA A 32 -27.01 -16.14 5.76
C ALA A 32 -26.74 -15.43 4.43
N ALA A 33 -27.74 -14.73 3.89
CA ALA A 33 -27.56 -13.83 2.73
C ALA A 33 -26.52 -12.76 3.03
N ASN A 34 -26.59 -12.15 4.23
CA ASN A 34 -25.60 -11.17 4.67
C ASN A 34 -24.18 -11.76 4.81
N ARG A 35 -23.98 -13.04 5.17
CA ARG A 35 -22.62 -13.61 5.33
C ARG A 35 -21.85 -13.70 4.01
N LEU A 36 -22.48 -14.21 2.95
CA LEU A 36 -21.85 -14.29 1.63
C LEU A 36 -21.55 -12.89 1.09
N PHE A 37 -22.54 -12.01 1.22
CA PHE A 37 -22.43 -10.62 0.82
C PHE A 37 -21.38 -9.84 1.61
N LEU A 38 -21.29 -10.01 2.94
CA LEU A 38 -20.25 -9.41 3.79
C LEU A 38 -18.85 -9.87 3.36
N LYS A 39 -18.69 -11.16 3.04
CA LYS A 39 -17.42 -11.70 2.54
C LYS A 39 -17.04 -11.04 1.20
N GLU A 40 -17.96 -11.01 0.23
CA GLU A 40 -17.75 -10.34 -1.05
C GLU A 40 -17.40 -8.86 -0.87
N PHE A 41 -18.22 -8.12 -0.13
CA PHE A 41 -18.03 -6.68 0.04
C PHE A 41 -16.74 -6.36 0.81
N SER A 42 -16.40 -7.15 1.84
CA SER A 42 -15.11 -6.99 2.56
C SER A 42 -13.90 -7.20 1.64
N SER A 43 -13.94 -8.21 0.78
CA SER A 43 -12.89 -8.43 -0.21
C SER A 43 -12.84 -7.31 -1.26
N GLN A 44 -14.00 -6.80 -1.70
CA GLN A 44 -14.07 -5.67 -2.60
C GLN A 44 -13.44 -4.40 -1.99
N VAL A 45 -13.75 -4.09 -0.73
CA VAL A 45 -13.13 -2.96 -0.01
C VAL A 45 -11.61 -3.15 0.12
N CYS A 46 -11.13 -4.37 0.40
CA CYS A 46 -9.70 -4.68 0.39
C CYS A 46 -9.06 -4.44 -0.99
N LEU A 47 -9.69 -4.91 -2.06
CA LEU A 47 -9.21 -4.73 -3.44
C LEU A 47 -9.10 -3.25 -3.80
N GLU A 48 -10.12 -2.46 -3.47
CA GLU A 48 -10.16 -1.03 -3.75
C GLU A 48 -9.10 -0.26 -2.93
N MET A 49 -8.89 -0.63 -1.67
CA MET A 49 -7.82 -0.08 -0.85
C MET A 49 -6.44 -0.39 -1.44
N LEU A 50 -6.20 -1.63 -1.90
CA LEU A 50 -4.95 -2.00 -2.55
C LEU A 50 -4.72 -1.23 -3.85
N ASP A 51 -5.77 -1.02 -4.64
CA ASP A 51 -5.70 -0.21 -5.85
C ASP A 51 -5.40 1.27 -5.52
N CYS A 52 -5.94 1.81 -4.42
CA CYS A 52 -5.56 3.13 -3.93
C CYS A 52 -4.09 3.20 -3.52
N TRP A 53 -3.58 2.21 -2.79
CA TRP A 53 -2.16 2.15 -2.42
C TRP A 53 -1.23 1.99 -3.61
N ARG A 54 -1.70 1.37 -4.69
CA ARG A 54 -0.97 1.37 -5.96
C ARG A 54 -0.96 2.75 -6.59
N GLY A 55 -1.93 3.60 -6.30
CA GLY A 55 -2.05 4.97 -6.80
C GLY A 55 -3.11 5.13 -7.90
N ARG A 56 -4.02 4.14 -8.02
CA ARG A 56 -5.19 4.24 -8.89
C ARG A 56 -6.25 5.09 -8.20
N GLU A 57 -6.87 5.98 -8.98
CA GLU A 57 -7.98 6.78 -8.48
C GLU A 57 -9.22 5.89 -8.30
N LEU A 58 -9.90 6.02 -7.15
CA LEU A 58 -11.21 5.43 -6.96
C LEU A 58 -12.17 6.04 -7.96
N GLN A 59 -12.74 5.20 -8.81
CA GLN A 59 -13.80 5.61 -9.69
C GLN A 59 -15.09 5.68 -8.88
N ASP A 60 -15.64 6.87 -8.71
CA ASP A 60 -16.99 7.03 -8.17
C ASP A 60 -17.99 6.52 -9.22
N ARG A 61 -18.53 5.32 -9.02
CA ARG A 61 -19.43 4.66 -9.97
C ARG A 61 -20.65 5.53 -10.28
N ASN A 62 -21.05 6.41 -9.37
CA ASN A 62 -22.23 7.26 -9.53
C ASN A 62 -21.99 8.44 -10.49
N THR A 63 -20.73 8.73 -10.84
CA THR A 63 -20.37 9.80 -11.79
C THR A 63 -20.05 9.30 -13.21
N VAL A 64 -19.96 7.99 -13.41
CA VAL A 64 -19.68 7.41 -14.73
C VAL A 64 -20.97 7.32 -15.53
N SER A 65 -21.37 8.44 -16.12
CA SER A 65 -22.39 8.48 -17.16
C SER A 65 -21.88 7.70 -18.39
N PHE A 66 -22.34 6.46 -18.55
CA PHE A 66 -22.02 5.57 -19.68
C PHE A 66 -22.30 6.18 -21.07
N THR A 67 -23.06 7.28 -21.14
CA THR A 67 -23.42 7.94 -22.40
C THR A 67 -22.30 8.76 -23.02
N GLN A 68 -21.19 9.08 -22.30
CA GLN A 68 -20.05 9.81 -22.86
C GLN A 68 -18.67 9.30 -22.37
N PRO A 69 -18.19 8.15 -22.87
CA PRO A 69 -16.91 7.56 -22.48
C PRO A 69 -15.69 8.47 -22.70
N THR A 70 -15.74 9.32 -23.73
CA THR A 70 -14.65 10.25 -24.08
C THR A 70 -14.48 11.36 -23.05
N THR A 71 -15.57 11.95 -22.55
CA THR A 71 -15.53 13.01 -21.53
C THR A 71 -14.94 12.50 -20.22
N PHE A 72 -15.32 11.29 -19.81
CA PHE A 72 -14.79 10.61 -18.62
C PHE A 72 -13.29 10.31 -18.75
N LEU A 73 -12.86 9.70 -19.86
CA LEU A 73 -11.43 9.42 -20.10
C LEU A 73 -10.61 10.71 -20.10
N ASN A 74 -11.14 11.79 -20.68
CA ASN A 74 -10.47 13.10 -20.67
C ASN A 74 -10.32 13.66 -19.25
N GLN A 75 -11.34 13.55 -18.40
CA GLN A 75 -11.26 13.99 -17.00
C GLN A 75 -10.24 13.17 -16.19
N LEU A 76 -10.24 11.84 -16.34
CA LEU A 76 -9.28 10.97 -15.66
C LEU A 76 -7.84 11.25 -16.10
N MET A 77 -7.63 11.47 -17.41
CA MET A 77 -6.33 11.88 -17.93
C MET A 77 -5.91 13.27 -17.42
N ALA A 78 -6.86 14.22 -17.32
CA ALA A 78 -6.60 15.55 -16.80
C ALA A 78 -6.22 15.53 -15.30
N ASN A 79 -6.91 14.74 -14.48
CA ASN A 79 -6.59 14.58 -13.05
C ASN A 79 -5.21 13.96 -12.87
N LYS A 80 -4.92 12.88 -13.60
CA LYS A 80 -3.59 12.25 -13.58
C LYS A 80 -2.48 13.21 -14.02
N ALA A 81 -2.72 13.98 -15.09
CA ALA A 81 -1.77 14.99 -15.56
C ALA A 81 -1.55 16.11 -14.53
N ALA A 82 -2.61 16.58 -13.87
CA ALA A 82 -2.51 17.59 -12.81
C ALA A 82 -1.73 17.06 -11.60
N LYS A 83 -1.97 15.81 -11.18
CA LYS A 83 -1.21 15.14 -10.12
C LYS A 83 0.27 15.02 -10.48
N HIS A 84 0.57 14.54 -11.69
CA HIS A 84 1.95 14.41 -12.18
C HIS A 84 2.66 15.76 -12.24
N ARG A 85 1.98 16.83 -12.68
CA ARG A 85 2.54 18.18 -12.69
C ARG A 85 2.92 18.66 -11.29
N LYS A 86 2.04 18.50 -10.29
CA LYS A 86 2.36 18.84 -8.90
C LYS A 86 3.58 18.08 -8.38
N LEU A 87 3.70 16.79 -8.74
CA LEU A 87 4.87 15.97 -8.39
C LEU A 87 6.14 16.46 -9.07
N SER A 88 6.09 16.84 -10.34
CA SER A 88 7.23 17.43 -11.05
C SER A 88 7.67 18.77 -10.44
N GLU A 89 6.71 19.62 -10.05
CA GLU A 89 6.99 20.89 -9.36
C GLU A 89 7.64 20.65 -7.98
N ALA A 90 7.12 19.69 -7.20
CA ALA A 90 7.71 19.31 -5.91
C ALA A 90 9.11 18.67 -6.05
N LEU A 91 9.32 17.86 -7.10
CA LEU A 91 10.63 17.32 -7.44
C LEU A 91 11.62 18.45 -7.76
N GLY A 92 11.23 19.42 -8.59
CA GLY A 92 12.05 20.59 -8.91
C GLY A 92 12.49 21.35 -7.65
N GLN A 93 11.54 21.66 -6.76
CA GLN A 93 11.83 22.31 -5.47
C GLN A 93 12.79 21.47 -4.60
N THR A 94 12.66 20.15 -4.62
CA THR A 94 13.50 19.23 -3.86
C THR A 94 14.92 19.19 -4.40
N VAL A 95 15.07 19.09 -5.73
CA VAL A 95 16.34 19.14 -6.46
C VAL A 95 17.06 20.47 -6.22
N ASP A 96 16.33 21.59 -6.28
CA ASP A 96 16.85 22.93 -6.03
C ASP A 96 17.32 23.07 -4.57
N LYS A 97 16.52 22.61 -3.61
CA LYS A 97 16.88 22.60 -2.18
C LYS A 97 18.14 21.79 -1.90
N MET A 98 18.36 20.70 -2.63
CA MET A 98 19.56 19.86 -2.52
C MET A 98 20.76 20.45 -3.28
N ASN A 99 20.60 21.57 -3.99
CA ASN A 99 21.60 22.15 -4.90
C ASN A 99 22.10 21.16 -5.97
N LEU A 100 21.21 20.31 -6.47
CA LEU A 100 21.54 19.30 -7.46
C LEU A 100 21.54 19.90 -8.88
N ASN A 101 22.48 20.81 -9.11
CA ASN A 101 22.76 21.39 -10.43
C ASN A 101 24.28 21.44 -10.66
N VAL A 102 24.69 21.40 -11.94
CA VAL A 102 26.12 21.28 -12.31
C VAL A 102 26.96 22.41 -11.72
N GLU A 103 26.46 23.64 -11.71
CA GLU A 103 27.21 24.80 -11.22
C GLU A 103 27.48 24.70 -9.71
N SER A 104 26.47 24.35 -8.92
CA SER A 104 26.60 24.18 -7.47
C SER A 104 27.55 23.03 -7.13
N LEU A 105 27.48 21.92 -7.86
CA LEU A 105 28.39 20.79 -7.70
C LEU A 105 29.83 21.16 -8.08
N LEU A 106 30.02 21.94 -9.14
CA LEU A 106 31.34 22.47 -9.53
C LEU A 106 31.91 23.44 -8.48
N ASN A 107 31.07 24.31 -7.90
CA ASN A 107 31.49 25.20 -6.82
C ASN A 107 31.91 24.41 -5.57
N SER A 108 31.14 23.39 -5.20
CA SER A 108 31.50 22.46 -4.12
C SER A 108 32.83 21.75 -4.39
N ALA A 109 33.05 21.26 -5.62
CA ALA A 109 34.33 20.64 -6.00
C ALA A 109 35.52 21.62 -5.93
N ARG A 110 35.31 22.90 -6.29
CA ARG A 110 36.34 23.95 -6.15
C ARG A 110 36.65 24.25 -4.69
N ASP A 111 35.65 24.28 -3.83
CA ASP A 111 35.82 24.52 -2.40
C ASP A 111 36.57 23.36 -1.73
N LEU A 112 36.24 22.12 -2.11
CA LEU A 112 37.01 20.95 -1.68
C LEU A 112 38.46 21.01 -2.16
N ALA A 113 38.71 21.42 -3.41
CA ALA A 113 40.06 21.57 -3.94
C ALA A 113 40.85 22.66 -3.21
N ARG A 114 40.19 23.76 -2.85
CA ARG A 114 40.81 24.82 -2.03
C ARG A 114 41.23 24.32 -0.66
N GLN A 115 40.44 23.43 -0.04
CA GLN A 115 40.76 22.82 1.25
C GLN A 115 41.94 21.85 1.13
N GLU A 116 41.96 20.99 0.10
CA GLU A 116 43.04 20.03 -0.14
C GLU A 116 44.37 20.71 -0.49
N LEU A 117 44.33 21.77 -1.29
CA LEU A 117 45.53 22.50 -1.73
C LEU A 117 46.00 23.57 -0.73
N GLY A 118 45.20 23.88 0.30
CA GLY A 118 45.45 24.96 1.26
C GLY A 118 45.40 26.39 0.69
N LYS A 119 45.18 26.54 -0.62
CA LYS A 119 45.13 27.80 -1.37
C LYS A 119 44.11 27.69 -2.52
N PRO A 120 43.63 28.80 -3.09
CA PRO A 120 42.83 28.78 -4.32
C PRO A 120 43.53 27.97 -5.42
N PRO A 121 42.83 27.06 -6.13
CA PRO A 121 43.45 26.16 -7.12
C PRO A 121 44.28 26.88 -8.18
N GLN A 122 43.83 28.06 -8.63
CA GLN A 122 44.56 28.88 -9.59
C GLN A 122 45.89 29.41 -9.03
N GLN A 123 45.91 29.91 -7.79
CA GLN A 123 47.13 30.39 -7.15
C GLN A 123 48.12 29.24 -6.89
N TYR A 124 47.61 28.05 -6.59
CA TYR A 124 48.43 26.85 -6.45
C TYR A 124 49.11 26.48 -7.79
N LEU A 125 48.34 26.44 -8.89
CA LEU A 125 48.90 26.20 -10.22
C LEU A 125 49.96 27.23 -10.62
N GLU A 126 49.70 28.52 -10.41
CA GLU A 126 50.68 29.58 -10.69
C GLU A 126 51.98 29.38 -9.92
N THR A 127 51.89 29.04 -8.63
CA THR A 127 53.06 28.80 -7.79
C THR A 127 53.85 27.59 -8.29
N MET A 128 53.16 26.49 -8.59
CA MET A 128 53.77 25.26 -9.07
C MET A 128 54.43 25.43 -10.45
N ILE A 129 53.79 26.15 -11.38
CA ILE A 129 54.34 26.45 -12.70
C ILE A 129 55.62 27.30 -12.56
N ARG A 130 55.62 28.33 -11.71
CA ARG A 130 56.84 29.12 -11.46
C ARG A 130 57.95 28.30 -10.82
N GLU A 131 57.63 27.47 -9.83
CA GLU A 131 58.62 26.59 -9.17
C GLU A 131 59.23 25.57 -10.15
N THR A 132 58.42 24.99 -11.03
CA THR A 132 58.89 24.04 -12.05
C THR A 132 59.72 24.70 -13.14
N LEU A 133 59.33 25.88 -13.62
CA LEU A 133 60.09 26.64 -14.62
C LEU A 133 61.43 27.16 -14.06
N ASN A 134 61.50 27.45 -12.76
CA ASN A 134 62.73 27.91 -12.10
C ASN A 134 63.70 26.77 -11.72
N ARG A 135 63.26 25.52 -11.80
CA ARG A 135 64.09 24.35 -11.49
C ARG A 135 64.97 23.99 -12.68
N GLU A 136 66.24 23.68 -12.45
CA GLU A 136 67.09 23.14 -13.51
C GLU A 136 66.50 21.81 -14.02
N PRO A 137 66.20 21.70 -15.32
CA PRO A 137 65.62 20.49 -15.87
C PRO A 137 66.65 19.35 -15.87
N GLU A 138 66.16 18.12 -15.81
CA GLU A 138 67.02 16.94 -15.93
C GLU A 138 67.74 16.92 -17.28
N PRO A 139 68.97 16.39 -17.35
CA PRO A 139 69.73 16.35 -18.59
C PRO A 139 68.97 15.58 -19.67
N GLY A 140 68.60 16.27 -20.75
CA GLY A 140 67.85 15.71 -21.88
C GLY A 140 66.35 15.98 -21.88
N VAL A 141 65.79 16.62 -20.85
CA VAL A 141 64.38 17.02 -20.77
C VAL A 141 64.28 18.55 -20.88
N THR A 142 63.37 19.06 -21.68
CA THR A 142 63.12 20.51 -21.74
C THR A 142 62.37 20.98 -20.48
N SER A 143 62.55 22.25 -20.08
CA SER A 143 61.79 22.83 -18.96
C SER A 143 60.27 22.73 -19.18
N LEU A 144 59.84 22.84 -20.44
CA LEU A 144 58.45 22.65 -20.86
C LEU A 144 57.96 21.20 -20.62
N GLU A 145 58.69 20.20 -21.10
CA GLU A 145 58.33 18.78 -20.90
C GLU A 145 58.27 18.41 -19.42
N SER A 146 59.19 18.95 -18.63
CA SER A 146 59.19 18.79 -17.17
C SER A 146 57.93 19.41 -16.55
N ALA A 147 57.58 20.66 -16.91
CA ALA A 147 56.40 21.34 -16.39
C ALA A 147 55.09 20.63 -16.78
N VAL A 148 54.95 20.22 -18.04
CA VAL A 148 53.78 19.44 -18.51
C VAL A 148 53.69 18.09 -17.80
N SER A 149 54.82 17.40 -17.59
CA SER A 149 54.86 16.12 -16.86
C SER A 149 54.44 16.26 -15.40
N VAL A 150 54.86 17.33 -14.71
CA VAL A 150 54.43 17.61 -13.32
C VAL A 150 52.95 17.94 -13.27
N LEU A 151 52.44 18.77 -14.19
CA LEU A 151 51.02 19.09 -14.30
C LEU A 151 50.19 17.84 -14.59
N ASP A 152 50.62 16.99 -15.53
CA ASP A 152 49.94 15.74 -15.88
C ASP A 152 49.92 14.77 -14.70
N LYS A 153 51.03 14.62 -13.95
CA LYS A 153 51.06 13.78 -12.76
C LYS A 153 50.06 14.25 -11.71
N MET A 154 50.02 15.55 -11.41
CA MET A 154 49.10 16.11 -10.42
C MET A 154 47.64 16.05 -10.87
N LEU A 155 47.38 16.38 -12.15
CA LEU A 155 46.05 16.52 -12.74
C LEU A 155 45.55 15.24 -13.42
N SER A 156 46.29 14.13 -13.27
CA SER A 156 45.92 12.86 -13.86
C SER A 156 44.59 12.39 -13.27
N VAL A 157 43.66 12.08 -14.19
CA VAL A 157 42.45 11.33 -13.87
C VAL A 157 42.79 9.90 -14.29
N GLN A 158 43.31 9.10 -13.37
CA GLN A 158 43.41 7.66 -13.60
C GLN A 158 42.00 7.08 -13.46
N GLU A 159 41.33 6.82 -14.59
CA GLU A 159 40.00 6.21 -14.63
C GLU A 159 40.04 4.69 -14.47
N SER A 160 41.17 4.14 -14.00
CA SER A 160 41.33 2.70 -13.80
C SER A 160 40.44 2.23 -12.64
N ASP A 161 39.39 1.47 -12.94
CA ASP A 161 38.55 0.76 -11.97
C ASP A 161 39.29 -0.39 -11.24
N ALA A 162 40.60 -0.57 -11.49
CA ALA A 162 41.43 -1.52 -10.75
C ALA A 162 41.90 -0.92 -9.42
N ILE A 163 41.17 -1.25 -8.34
CA ILE A 163 41.27 -0.70 -6.98
C ILE A 163 42.50 -1.21 -6.18
N GLU A 164 43.33 -2.09 -6.72
CA GLU A 164 44.42 -2.71 -5.95
C GLU A 164 45.80 -2.16 -6.34
N GLY A 165 46.12 -0.97 -5.85
CA GLY A 165 47.47 -0.43 -5.94
C GLY A 165 47.62 0.87 -5.15
N ASP A 166 48.70 0.94 -4.35
CA ASP A 166 49.20 2.10 -3.62
C ASP A 166 49.62 3.23 -4.60
N GLY A 167 48.63 3.72 -5.34
CA GLY A 167 48.79 4.73 -6.38
C GLY A 167 49.07 6.10 -5.77
N PRO A 168 49.77 6.98 -6.49
CA PRO A 168 50.07 8.32 -5.99
C PRO A 168 48.78 9.06 -5.62
N ASN A 169 48.76 9.71 -4.46
CA ASN A 169 47.68 10.60 -4.01
C ASN A 169 47.50 11.77 -5.00
N THR A 170 46.70 11.56 -6.04
CA THR A 170 46.33 12.62 -6.99
C THR A 170 45.28 13.56 -6.38
N LEU A 171 45.19 14.78 -6.90
CA LEU A 171 44.12 15.70 -6.51
C LEU A 171 42.73 15.09 -6.80
N PHE A 172 42.60 14.34 -7.90
CA PHE A 172 41.35 13.68 -8.26
C PHE A 172 40.90 12.65 -7.22
N THR A 173 41.79 11.76 -6.76
CA THR A 173 41.45 10.74 -5.76
C THR A 173 41.08 11.36 -4.41
N ALA A 174 41.81 12.39 -3.96
CA ALA A 174 41.49 13.13 -2.74
C ALA A 174 40.11 13.82 -2.83
N LEU A 175 39.83 14.49 -3.95
CA LEU A 175 38.53 15.12 -4.19
C LEU A 175 37.42 14.10 -4.24
N LEU A 176 37.60 12.98 -4.95
CA LEU A 176 36.59 11.95 -5.08
C LEU A 176 36.18 11.40 -3.70
N ALA A 177 37.17 11.03 -2.86
CA ALA A 177 36.93 10.52 -1.51
C ALA A 177 36.12 11.49 -0.64
N ARG A 178 36.43 12.80 -0.67
CA ARG A 178 35.62 13.79 0.06
C ARG A 178 34.24 13.99 -0.54
N SER A 179 34.17 14.04 -1.87
CA SER A 179 32.95 14.29 -2.63
C SER A 179 31.93 13.16 -2.48
N GLU A 180 32.38 11.94 -2.18
CA GLU A 180 31.54 10.76 -1.99
C GLU A 180 30.60 10.90 -0.80
N THR A 181 31.09 11.44 0.33
CA THR A 181 30.25 11.69 1.52
C THR A 181 29.10 12.64 1.20
N PHE A 182 29.36 13.67 0.38
CA PHE A 182 28.37 14.62 -0.08
C PHE A 182 27.37 13.98 -1.05
N ALA A 183 27.84 13.19 -2.03
CA ALA A 183 26.99 12.45 -2.95
C ALA A 183 26.07 11.46 -2.22
N ASN A 184 26.61 10.72 -1.25
CA ASN A 184 25.85 9.77 -0.43
C ASN A 184 24.77 10.47 0.39
N LYS A 185 25.07 11.66 0.94
CA LYS A 185 24.07 12.46 1.66
C LYS A 185 22.94 12.92 0.72
N MET A 186 23.27 13.50 -0.44
CA MET A 186 22.26 13.92 -1.42
C MET A 186 21.41 12.74 -1.89
N ALA A 187 22.05 11.60 -2.19
CA ALA A 187 21.37 10.40 -2.63
C ALA A 187 20.43 9.85 -1.55
N ALA A 188 20.86 9.87 -0.28
CA ALA A 188 20.03 9.47 0.85
C ALA A 188 18.83 10.39 1.06
N GLU A 189 19.01 11.71 0.95
CA GLU A 189 17.91 12.68 1.08
C GLU A 189 16.90 12.55 -0.06
N LEU A 190 17.35 12.46 -1.32
CA LEU A 190 16.48 12.27 -2.48
C LEU A 190 15.73 10.94 -2.41
N ARG A 191 16.43 9.86 -2.03
CA ARG A 191 15.83 8.55 -1.81
C ARG A 191 14.79 8.60 -0.70
N SER A 192 15.10 9.23 0.43
CA SER A 192 14.16 9.37 1.54
C SER A 192 12.89 10.12 1.13
N TRP A 193 13.03 11.19 0.36
CA TRP A 193 11.88 11.92 -0.19
C TRP A 193 11.04 11.04 -1.12
N LEU A 194 11.67 10.39 -2.11
CA LEU A 194 10.99 9.49 -3.06
C LEU A 194 10.26 8.35 -2.36
N GLN A 195 10.91 7.71 -1.38
CA GLN A 195 10.31 6.64 -0.60
C GLN A 195 9.18 7.16 0.31
N GLY A 196 9.27 8.40 0.80
CA GLY A 196 8.21 9.04 1.57
C GLY A 196 6.91 9.23 0.79
N LEU A 197 6.98 9.44 -0.53
CA LEU A 197 5.81 9.56 -1.41
C LEU A 197 4.93 8.31 -1.42
N VAL A 198 5.48 7.14 -1.08
CA VAL A 198 4.70 5.89 -0.98
C VAL A 198 3.64 5.97 0.11
N ASN A 199 3.96 6.64 1.23
CA ASN A 199 3.01 6.83 2.33
C ASN A 199 2.10 8.04 2.13
N ASP A 200 2.40 8.95 1.19
CA ASP A 200 1.56 10.11 0.91
C ASP A 200 0.26 9.68 0.21
N PRO A 201 -0.93 9.95 0.80
CA PRO A 201 -2.21 9.58 0.22
C PRO A 201 -2.44 10.08 -1.20
N ALA A 202 -1.89 11.25 -1.53
CA ALA A 202 -2.05 11.85 -2.85
C ALA A 202 -1.18 11.15 -3.90
N SER A 203 0.00 10.64 -3.52
CA SER A 203 1.02 10.14 -4.45
C SER A 203 0.97 8.63 -4.59
N ARG A 204 1.13 7.92 -3.46
CA ARG A 204 1.17 6.45 -3.37
C ARG A 204 2.27 5.83 -4.24
N VAL A 205 2.24 4.51 -4.45
CA VAL A 205 3.30 3.77 -5.16
C VAL A 205 3.52 4.28 -6.59
N ASP A 206 2.46 4.46 -7.38
CA ASP A 206 2.58 4.96 -8.76
C ASP A 206 3.13 6.40 -8.81
N GLY A 207 2.75 7.26 -7.85
CA GLY A 207 3.28 8.62 -7.76
C GLY A 207 4.76 8.64 -7.39
N ALA A 208 5.18 7.80 -6.44
CA ALA A 208 6.58 7.62 -6.09
C ALA A 208 7.42 7.08 -7.27
N HIS A 209 6.88 6.09 -8.00
CA HIS A 209 7.52 5.52 -9.19
C HIS A 209 7.66 6.58 -10.31
N TYR A 210 6.60 7.36 -10.56
CA TYR A 210 6.64 8.46 -11.52
C TYR A 210 7.69 9.51 -11.16
N ALA A 211 7.70 9.98 -9.91
CA ALA A 211 8.67 10.96 -9.43
C ALA A 211 10.11 10.43 -9.52
N ALA A 212 10.34 9.16 -9.20
CA ALA A 212 11.64 8.51 -9.34
C ALA A 212 12.10 8.43 -10.81
N GLY A 213 11.18 8.11 -11.74
CA GLY A 213 11.46 8.13 -13.18
C GLY A 213 11.81 9.53 -13.70
N GLN A 214 11.11 10.57 -13.24
CA GLN A 214 11.44 11.96 -13.57
C GLN A 214 12.81 12.39 -13.01
N ALA A 215 13.10 12.04 -11.75
CA ALA A 215 14.39 12.30 -11.12
C ALA A 215 15.53 11.61 -11.87
N HIS A 216 15.32 10.37 -12.31
CA HIS A 216 16.28 9.63 -13.12
C HIS A 216 16.55 10.31 -14.47
N SER A 217 15.50 10.75 -15.18
CA SER A 217 15.65 11.49 -16.44
C SER A 217 16.45 12.78 -16.25
N LEU A 218 16.12 13.57 -15.21
CA LEU A 218 16.86 14.80 -14.89
C LEU A 218 18.34 14.52 -14.60
N LEU A 219 18.64 13.46 -13.85
CA LEU A 219 20.02 13.05 -13.57
C LEU A 219 20.75 12.63 -14.85
N GLN A 220 20.11 11.89 -15.75
CA GLN A 220 20.69 11.50 -17.04
C GLN A 220 21.01 12.71 -17.92
N ASP A 221 20.14 13.72 -17.94
CA ASP A 221 20.36 14.95 -18.68
C ASP A 221 21.57 15.72 -18.12
N LEU A 222 21.68 15.83 -16.80
CA LEU A 222 22.83 16.46 -16.12
C LEU A 222 24.12 15.68 -16.37
N ILE A 223 24.10 14.35 -16.26
CA ILE A 223 25.25 13.48 -16.52
C ILE A 223 25.72 13.65 -17.96
N SER A 224 24.80 13.71 -18.92
CA SER A 224 25.08 13.92 -20.34
C SER A 224 25.63 15.32 -20.63
N ALA A 225 25.11 16.35 -19.95
CA ALA A 225 25.66 17.70 -20.03
C ALA A 225 27.10 17.76 -19.51
N VAL A 226 27.38 17.18 -18.34
CA VAL A 226 28.73 17.11 -17.77
C VAL A 226 29.68 16.32 -18.66
N ALA A 227 29.22 15.21 -19.27
CA ALA A 227 30.03 14.43 -20.20
C ALA A 227 30.42 15.22 -21.45
N ARG A 228 29.48 16.02 -22.01
CA ARG A 228 29.77 16.92 -23.13
C ARG A 228 30.78 18.01 -22.75
N ASP A 229 30.60 18.64 -21.59
CA ASP A 229 31.53 19.66 -21.10
C ASP A 229 32.92 19.07 -20.85
N LYS A 230 32.99 17.85 -20.32
CA LYS A 230 34.23 17.11 -20.11
C LYS A 230 34.94 16.82 -21.43
N ALA A 231 34.22 16.34 -22.45
CA ALA A 231 34.76 16.07 -23.78
C ALA A 231 35.28 17.35 -24.45
N HIS A 232 34.54 18.46 -24.32
CA HIS A 232 34.97 19.77 -24.82
C HIS A 232 36.26 20.26 -24.15
N VAL A 233 36.35 20.13 -22.83
CA VAL A 233 37.57 20.48 -22.08
C VAL A 233 38.73 19.56 -22.45
N GLN A 234 38.49 18.27 -22.65
CA GLN A 234 39.52 17.33 -23.10
C GLN A 234 40.06 17.72 -24.48
N GLY A 235 39.20 18.06 -25.44
CA GLY A 235 39.64 18.54 -26.76
C GLY A 235 40.52 19.81 -26.67
N LYS A 236 40.22 20.71 -25.73
CA LYS A 236 41.09 21.87 -25.45
C LYS A 236 42.44 21.49 -24.84
N ILE A 237 42.45 20.53 -23.92
CA ILE A 237 43.69 20.01 -23.32
C ILE A 237 44.58 19.42 -24.42
N ASP A 238 43.99 18.64 -25.33
CA ASP A 238 44.71 18.00 -26.42
C ASP A 238 45.27 19.03 -27.43
N ASP A 239 44.49 20.06 -27.77
CA ASP A 239 44.94 21.18 -28.61
C ASP A 239 46.07 21.99 -27.95
N LEU A 240 45.93 22.33 -26.68
CA LEU A 240 46.97 23.04 -25.91
C LEU A 240 48.23 22.19 -25.78
N LYS A 241 48.11 20.88 -25.53
CA LYS A 241 49.24 19.96 -25.47
C LYS A 241 49.95 19.89 -26.81
N LEU A 242 49.21 19.77 -27.91
CA LEU A 242 49.76 19.77 -29.26
C LEU A 242 50.55 21.07 -29.51
N ARG A 243 49.93 22.24 -29.29
CA ARG A 243 50.56 23.56 -29.45
C ARG A 243 51.84 23.73 -28.64
N LEU A 244 51.85 23.26 -27.39
CA LEU A 244 53.04 23.27 -26.55
C LEU A 244 54.16 22.39 -27.14
N THR A 245 53.81 21.23 -27.71
CA THR A 245 54.80 20.28 -28.27
C THR A 245 55.28 20.59 -29.70
N THR A 246 54.44 21.16 -30.57
CA THR A 246 54.76 21.37 -32.00
C THR A 246 55.35 22.74 -32.30
N GLU A 247 55.10 23.74 -31.45
CA GLU A 247 55.61 25.10 -31.63
C GLU A 247 56.58 25.54 -30.48
N PRO A 248 57.55 24.71 -30.04
CA PRO A 248 58.42 25.05 -28.91
C PRO A 248 59.29 26.28 -29.22
N ASP A 249 59.61 26.52 -30.49
CA ASP A 249 60.41 27.67 -30.96
C ASP A 249 59.69 29.03 -30.75
N GLN A 250 58.37 29.06 -30.56
CA GLN A 250 57.65 30.29 -30.19
C GLN A 250 57.87 30.69 -28.72
N PHE A 251 58.30 29.73 -27.88
CA PHE A 251 58.48 29.88 -26.44
C PHE A 251 59.95 29.84 -26.02
N GLU A 252 60.82 29.23 -26.83
CA GLU A 252 62.27 29.18 -26.63
C GLU A 252 63.00 30.15 -27.58
N SER A 253 63.26 31.39 -27.13
CA SER A 253 64.20 32.28 -27.85
C SER A 253 65.62 31.72 -27.76
N ARG A 254 66.02 30.91 -28.76
CA ARG A 254 67.27 30.15 -28.73
C ARG A 254 68.55 30.99 -28.78
N ARG A 255 68.54 32.27 -29.17
CA ARG A 255 69.77 33.10 -29.25
C ARG A 255 69.47 34.60 -29.19
N SER A 256 69.41 35.22 -28.01
CA SER A 256 69.74 36.65 -27.91
C SER A 256 70.21 37.04 -26.50
N TRP A 257 71.34 37.76 -26.44
CA TRP A 257 72.03 38.22 -25.23
C TRP A 257 71.36 39.47 -24.58
N LEU A 258 70.05 39.67 -24.78
CA LEU A 258 69.32 40.92 -24.47
C LEU A 258 68.08 40.68 -23.58
N PRO A 259 67.53 41.72 -22.92
CA PRO A 259 66.47 41.63 -21.89
C PRO A 259 65.09 41.12 -22.37
N PHE A 260 64.97 40.60 -23.59
CA PHE A 260 63.75 40.00 -24.15
C PHE A 260 63.38 38.64 -23.54
N ARG A 261 64.21 38.11 -22.63
CA ARG A 261 63.96 36.84 -21.92
C ARG A 261 62.66 36.85 -21.10
N SER A 262 62.21 38.01 -20.60
CA SER A 262 61.01 38.10 -19.76
C SER A 262 59.69 37.89 -20.51
N GLN A 263 59.61 38.23 -21.81
CA GLN A 263 58.38 38.09 -22.59
C GLN A 263 58.12 36.65 -23.04
N SER A 264 59.18 35.88 -23.33
CA SER A 264 59.09 34.48 -23.74
C SER A 264 58.60 33.58 -22.60
N THR A 265 59.15 33.79 -21.39
CA THR A 265 58.75 33.08 -20.17
C THR A 265 57.33 33.41 -19.76
N ALA A 266 56.89 34.66 -19.90
CA ALA A 266 55.52 35.06 -19.59
C ALA A 266 54.48 34.41 -20.53
N LYS A 267 54.80 34.27 -21.82
CA LYS A 267 53.93 33.56 -22.79
C LYS A 267 53.83 32.07 -22.48
N LEU A 268 54.96 31.45 -22.14
CA LEU A 268 55.01 30.04 -21.73
C LEU A 268 54.23 29.80 -20.43
N GLU A 269 54.43 30.65 -19.42
CA GLU A 269 53.69 30.59 -18.14
C GLU A 269 52.19 30.73 -18.38
N ALA A 270 51.76 31.67 -19.23
CA ALA A 270 50.35 31.83 -19.59
C ALA A 270 49.75 30.59 -20.28
N ALA A 271 50.48 29.97 -21.21
CA ALA A 271 50.03 28.76 -21.89
C ALA A 271 49.95 27.54 -20.94
N LEU A 272 50.93 27.37 -20.04
CA LEU A 272 50.91 26.34 -19.00
C LEU A 272 49.79 26.57 -17.99
N LEU A 273 49.49 27.83 -17.66
CA LEU A 273 48.35 28.21 -16.82
C LEU A 273 47.02 27.85 -17.48
N GLU A 274 46.87 28.14 -18.77
CA GLU A 274 45.67 27.76 -19.53
C GLU A 274 45.50 26.23 -19.57
N TYR A 275 46.60 25.50 -19.83
CA TYR A 275 46.63 24.03 -19.79
C TYR A 275 46.22 23.49 -18.41
N GLY A 276 46.85 23.98 -17.34
CA GLY A 276 46.56 23.57 -15.97
C GLY A 276 45.12 23.89 -15.55
N ASN A 277 44.59 25.06 -15.93
CA ASN A 277 43.21 25.44 -15.67
C ASN A 277 42.21 24.52 -16.39
N CYS A 278 42.49 24.14 -17.64
CA CYS A 278 41.69 23.14 -18.35
C CYS A 278 41.75 21.78 -17.66
N GLY A 279 42.94 21.34 -17.22
CA GLY A 279 43.12 20.10 -16.46
C GLY A 279 42.35 20.09 -15.13
N LEU A 280 42.38 21.18 -14.36
CA LEU A 280 41.57 21.33 -13.16
C LEU A 280 40.07 21.28 -13.46
N LYS A 281 39.61 22.01 -14.48
CA LYS A 281 38.21 21.99 -14.89
C LYS A 281 37.77 20.56 -15.25
N ARG A 282 38.62 19.80 -15.95
CA ARG A 282 38.36 18.39 -16.26
C ARG A 282 38.23 17.54 -14.99
N ILE A 283 39.12 17.71 -14.01
CA ILE A 283 39.03 17.01 -12.72
C ILE A 283 37.71 17.31 -12.02
N PHE A 284 37.32 18.59 -11.92
CA PHE A 284 36.05 18.96 -11.29
C PHE A 284 34.86 18.34 -12.01
N LEU A 285 34.83 18.39 -13.35
CA LEU A 285 33.77 17.73 -14.14
C LEU A 285 33.75 16.21 -13.91
N SER A 286 34.91 15.55 -13.81
CA SER A 286 34.98 14.11 -13.51
C SER A 286 34.43 13.77 -12.12
N VAL A 287 34.75 14.59 -11.10
CA VAL A 287 34.21 14.43 -9.74
C VAL A 287 32.69 14.60 -9.76
N VAL A 288 32.18 15.69 -10.35
CA VAL A 288 30.74 15.95 -10.47
C VAL A 288 30.03 14.82 -11.22
N HIS A 289 30.64 14.30 -12.30
CA HIS A 289 30.09 13.17 -13.04
C HIS A 289 29.95 11.92 -12.16
N LYS A 290 30.98 11.56 -11.38
CA LYS A 290 30.93 10.42 -10.46
C LYS A 290 29.90 10.64 -9.33
N GLN A 291 29.78 11.85 -8.80
CA GLN A 291 28.75 12.19 -7.81
C GLN A 291 27.33 12.01 -8.36
N LEU A 292 27.05 12.55 -9.56
CA LEU A 292 25.74 12.41 -10.20
C LEU A 292 25.40 10.94 -10.48
N ARG A 293 26.39 10.14 -10.92
CA ARG A 293 26.22 8.68 -11.12
C ARG A 293 25.88 7.95 -9.83
N ALA A 294 26.50 8.32 -8.71
CA ALA A 294 26.18 7.72 -7.41
C ALA A 294 24.73 8.04 -6.98
N VAL A 295 24.27 9.28 -7.19
CA VAL A 295 22.88 9.67 -6.93
C VAL A 295 21.91 8.94 -7.88
N GLU A 296 22.21 8.89 -9.17
CA GLU A 296 21.43 8.17 -10.19
C GLU A 296 21.24 6.70 -9.83
N ALA A 297 22.30 6.02 -9.37
CA ALA A 297 22.23 4.62 -8.96
C ALA A 297 21.22 4.41 -7.80
N GLN A 298 21.19 5.31 -6.81
CA GLN A 298 20.23 5.21 -5.70
C GLN A 298 18.79 5.51 -6.14
N VAL A 299 18.59 6.43 -7.09
CA VAL A 299 17.27 6.65 -7.70
C VAL A 299 16.83 5.41 -8.48
N GLY A 300 17.74 4.77 -9.24
CA GLY A 300 17.48 3.51 -9.94
C GLY A 300 17.02 2.40 -9.00
N VAL A 301 17.70 2.23 -7.86
CA VAL A 301 17.26 1.29 -6.80
C VAL A 301 15.84 1.61 -6.33
N THR A 302 15.47 2.89 -6.20
CA THR A 302 14.13 3.29 -5.77
C THR A 302 13.06 2.98 -6.83
N ILE A 303 13.39 3.14 -8.12
CA ILE A 303 12.53 2.71 -9.24
C ILE A 303 12.24 1.22 -9.14
N ASP A 304 13.28 0.40 -8.95
CA ASP A 304 13.13 -1.06 -8.81
C ASP A 304 12.30 -1.43 -7.57
N GLN A 305 12.56 -0.78 -6.43
CA GLN A 305 11.84 -1.01 -5.18
C GLN A 305 10.34 -0.68 -5.32
N THR A 306 10.00 0.45 -5.94
CA THR A 306 8.60 0.86 -6.15
C THR A 306 7.88 -0.05 -7.15
N GLN A 307 8.56 -0.48 -8.22
CA GLN A 307 8.00 -1.42 -9.19
C GLN A 307 7.71 -2.79 -8.55
N ARG A 308 8.62 -3.29 -7.72
CA ARG A 308 8.42 -4.54 -6.97
C ARG A 308 7.24 -4.43 -6.00
N LEU A 309 7.17 -3.35 -5.22
CA LEU A 309 6.04 -3.12 -4.32
C LEU A 309 4.70 -3.08 -5.07
N SER A 310 4.63 -2.42 -6.23
CA SER A 310 3.43 -2.43 -7.08
C SER A 310 3.03 -3.84 -7.53
N HIS A 311 4.02 -4.67 -7.87
CA HIS A 311 3.79 -6.06 -8.24
C HIS A 311 3.34 -6.92 -7.04
N ASP A 312 3.93 -6.72 -5.87
CA ASP A 312 3.55 -7.46 -4.66
C ASP A 312 2.16 -7.07 -4.17
N LEU A 313 1.77 -5.80 -4.27
CA LEU A 313 0.38 -5.36 -4.08
C LEU A 313 -0.57 -6.02 -5.09
N SER A 314 -0.15 -6.17 -6.35
CA SER A 314 -0.93 -6.87 -7.38
C SER A 314 -1.03 -8.38 -7.12
N ARG A 315 -0.03 -9.00 -6.48
CA ARG A 315 -0.09 -10.39 -6.03
C ARG A 315 -1.02 -10.54 -4.84
N LEU A 316 -0.95 -9.59 -3.89
CA LEU A 316 -1.83 -9.55 -2.74
C LEU A 316 -3.29 -9.36 -3.18
N SER A 317 -3.57 -8.49 -4.14
CA SER A 317 -4.92 -8.27 -4.66
C SER A 317 -5.53 -9.56 -5.22
N LYS A 318 -4.76 -10.38 -5.93
CA LYS A 318 -5.23 -11.70 -6.42
C LYS A 318 -5.64 -12.66 -5.29
N LYS A 319 -5.10 -12.51 -4.07
CA LYS A 319 -5.52 -13.32 -2.91
C LYS A 319 -6.89 -12.90 -2.34
N PHE A 320 -7.46 -11.79 -2.83
CA PHE A 320 -8.81 -11.32 -2.52
C PHE A 320 -9.80 -11.57 -3.66
N ASP A 321 -9.44 -12.37 -4.68
CA ASP A 321 -10.35 -12.70 -5.78
C ASP A 321 -11.69 -13.20 -5.24
N VAL A 322 -12.73 -12.42 -5.54
CA VAL A 322 -14.11 -12.75 -5.19
C VAL A 322 -14.73 -13.41 -6.42
N PRO A 323 -15.30 -14.62 -6.31
CA PRO A 323 -16.16 -15.15 -7.35
C PRO A 323 -17.28 -14.12 -7.56
N GLN A 324 -17.41 -13.58 -8.77
CA GLN A 324 -18.48 -12.63 -9.05
C GLN A 324 -19.83 -13.29 -8.76
N ILE A 325 -20.48 -12.83 -7.70
CA ILE A 325 -21.73 -13.39 -7.22
C ILE A 325 -22.88 -13.09 -8.21
N SER A 326 -22.66 -12.17 -9.14
CA SER A 326 -23.59 -11.80 -10.22
C SER A 326 -24.06 -12.96 -11.09
N ASP A 327 -23.31 -14.06 -11.17
CA ASP A 327 -23.73 -15.25 -11.94
C ASP A 327 -24.23 -16.41 -11.07
N SER A 328 -24.08 -16.34 -9.73
CA SER A 328 -24.22 -17.53 -8.86
C SER A 328 -25.26 -17.43 -7.74
N ILE A 329 -25.71 -16.23 -7.33
CA ILE A 329 -27.00 -16.17 -6.62
C ILE A 329 -28.10 -16.14 -7.68
N ASN A 330 -28.28 -17.29 -8.31
CA ASN A 330 -29.59 -17.72 -8.71
C ASN A 330 -30.47 -17.75 -7.44
N LEU A 331 -30.97 -16.57 -7.04
CA LEU A 331 -32.06 -16.41 -6.05
C LEU A 331 -33.33 -17.16 -6.49
N SER A 332 -33.30 -17.79 -7.68
CA SER A 332 -34.28 -18.75 -8.18
C SER A 332 -34.40 -20.04 -7.38
N SER A 333 -33.60 -20.26 -6.32
CA SER A 333 -34.00 -21.24 -5.31
C SER A 333 -35.35 -20.82 -4.76
N GLN A 334 -36.34 -21.73 -4.75
CA GLN A 334 -37.76 -21.57 -4.34
C GLN A 334 -38.03 -20.90 -2.97
N TRP A 335 -37.01 -20.35 -2.31
CA TRP A 335 -36.96 -19.93 -0.91
C TRP A 335 -36.73 -18.42 -0.74
N PHE A 336 -36.30 -17.68 -1.78
CA PHE A 336 -36.10 -16.23 -1.70
C PHE A 336 -37.26 -15.47 -2.35
N ASP A 337 -38.14 -14.94 -1.49
CA ASP A 337 -39.19 -13.96 -1.83
C ASP A 337 -38.56 -12.67 -2.41
N GLU A 338 -39.23 -12.02 -3.37
CA GLU A 338 -38.91 -10.69 -3.93
C GLU A 338 -38.57 -9.66 -2.85
N SER A 339 -39.21 -9.77 -1.69
CA SER A 339 -39.00 -8.89 -0.53
C SER A 339 -37.59 -9.03 0.07
N VAL A 340 -37.01 -10.24 0.10
CA VAL A 340 -35.63 -10.46 0.59
C VAL A 340 -34.61 -9.95 -0.42
N ALA A 341 -34.88 -10.16 -1.72
CA ALA A 341 -34.04 -9.64 -2.79
C ALA A 341 -33.98 -8.11 -2.72
N TRP A 342 -35.12 -7.45 -2.52
CA TRP A 342 -35.19 -6.00 -2.32
C TRP A 342 -34.34 -5.55 -1.12
N TYR A 343 -34.45 -6.20 0.04
CA TYR A 343 -33.66 -5.83 1.21
C TYR A 343 -32.16 -5.99 1.01
N VAL A 344 -31.72 -7.11 0.43
CA VAL A 344 -30.30 -7.32 0.11
C VAL A 344 -29.82 -6.22 -0.85
N GLN A 345 -30.64 -5.86 -1.84
CA GLN A 345 -30.34 -4.78 -2.77
C GLN A 345 -30.24 -3.42 -2.06
N VAL A 346 -31.16 -3.09 -1.14
CA VAL A 346 -31.08 -1.83 -0.36
C VAL A 346 -29.82 -1.76 0.49
N VAL A 347 -29.49 -2.84 1.22
CA VAL A 347 -28.26 -2.88 2.03
C VAL A 347 -27.03 -2.74 1.14
N ARG A 348 -27.05 -3.35 -0.04
CA ARG A 348 -25.98 -3.25 -1.04
C ARG A 348 -25.79 -1.82 -1.53
N GLU A 349 -26.85 -1.15 -1.99
CA GLU A 349 -26.76 0.23 -2.47
C GLU A 349 -26.27 1.17 -1.36
N ARG A 350 -26.78 1.03 -0.13
CA ARG A 350 -26.31 1.82 1.01
C ARG A 350 -24.85 1.60 1.38
N LEU A 351 -24.32 0.38 1.20
CA LEU A 351 -22.90 0.13 1.37
C LEU A 351 -22.06 0.67 0.22
N LEU A 352 -22.56 0.62 -1.01
CA LEU A 352 -21.91 1.23 -2.16
C LEU A 352 -21.79 2.76 -1.95
N ASP A 353 -22.81 3.41 -1.40
CA ASP A 353 -22.76 4.82 -1.03
C ASP A 353 -21.69 5.12 0.04
N LYS A 354 -21.50 4.21 1.00
CA LYS A 354 -20.51 4.34 2.09
C LYS A 354 -19.12 3.81 1.72
N ARG A 355 -18.91 3.32 0.50
CA ARG A 355 -17.71 2.56 0.09
C ARG A 355 -16.39 3.30 0.32
N ILE A 356 -16.34 4.59 -0.01
CA ILE A 356 -15.12 5.41 0.16
C ILE A 356 -14.78 5.54 1.65
N ASP A 357 -15.79 5.73 2.50
CA ASP A 357 -15.59 5.85 3.95
C ASP A 357 -15.16 4.52 4.56
N LEU A 358 -15.73 3.40 4.11
CA LEU A 358 -15.32 2.06 4.55
C LEU A 358 -13.87 1.75 4.18
N MET A 359 -13.44 2.17 3.00
CA MET A 359 -12.06 1.99 2.58
C MET A 359 -11.10 2.87 3.40
N ARG A 360 -11.47 4.12 3.70
CA ARG A 360 -10.69 5.00 4.59
C ARG A 360 -10.60 4.45 6.00
N ASP A 361 -11.72 3.97 6.56
CA ASP A 361 -11.75 3.32 7.86
C ASP A 361 -10.85 2.08 7.90
N LEU A 362 -10.87 1.25 6.85
CA LEU A 362 -10.00 0.09 6.73
C LEU A 362 -8.53 0.52 6.67
N GLU A 363 -8.20 1.50 5.85
CA GLU A 363 -6.86 2.04 5.72
C GLU A 363 -6.34 2.55 7.06
N ASP A 364 -7.10 3.39 7.76
CA ASP A 364 -6.76 3.93 9.08
C ASP A 364 -6.47 2.82 10.09
N VAL A 365 -7.27 1.75 10.09
CA VAL A 365 -7.09 0.61 10.99
C VAL A 365 -5.82 -0.16 10.65
N ILE A 366 -5.56 -0.40 9.36
CA ILE A 366 -4.37 -1.10 8.89
C ILE A 366 -3.10 -0.28 9.14
N GLU A 367 -3.12 1.02 8.88
CA GLU A 367 -1.99 1.92 9.18
C GLU A 367 -1.70 1.96 10.68
N LYS A 368 -2.74 2.01 11.54
CA LYS A 368 -2.58 1.90 13.00
C LYS A 368 -2.00 0.54 13.40
N ALA A 369 -2.42 -0.56 12.78
CA ALA A 369 -1.87 -1.89 13.06
C ALA A 369 -0.40 -2.02 12.62
N LEU A 370 -0.05 -1.49 11.44
CA LEU A 370 1.31 -1.42 10.94
C LEU A 370 2.20 -0.54 11.85
N SER A 371 1.73 0.64 12.25
CA SER A 371 2.50 1.54 13.11
C SER A 371 2.84 0.91 14.47
N LYS A 372 1.91 0.14 15.06
CA LYS A 372 2.14 -0.61 16.31
C LYS A 372 3.23 -1.67 16.20
N THR A 373 3.38 -2.26 15.01
CA THR A 373 4.43 -3.23 14.68
C THR A 373 5.69 -2.54 14.14
N GLY A 374 5.70 -1.21 14.08
CA GLY A 374 6.78 -0.39 13.53
C GLY A 374 6.85 -0.43 12.00
N HIS A 375 5.87 -1.01 11.32
CA HIS A 375 5.78 -1.07 9.87
C HIS A 375 5.06 0.17 9.29
N THR A 376 5.41 0.51 8.05
CA THR A 376 4.73 1.49 7.20
C THR A 376 4.73 0.92 5.78
N LEU A 377 3.91 1.46 4.86
CA LEU A 377 3.91 0.99 3.47
C LEU A 377 5.32 1.12 2.86
N GLN A 378 6.02 2.21 3.18
CA GLN A 378 7.43 2.42 2.83
C GLN A 378 8.37 1.31 3.32
N ARG A 379 8.14 0.70 4.49
CA ARG A 379 9.00 -0.40 4.98
C ARG A 379 8.97 -1.63 4.09
N PHE A 380 7.91 -1.83 3.29
CA PHE A 380 7.86 -2.93 2.32
C PHE A 380 8.71 -2.69 1.06
N LEU A 381 9.30 -1.50 0.90
CA LEU A 381 10.31 -1.26 -0.14
C LEU A 381 11.61 -2.04 0.16
N ASP A 382 11.85 -2.37 1.43
CA ASP A 382 13.00 -3.15 1.86
C ASP A 382 12.68 -4.65 1.79
N HIS A 383 13.56 -5.44 1.15
CA HIS A 383 13.31 -6.81 0.66
C HIS A 383 13.17 -7.90 1.74
N ARG A 384 12.93 -7.54 3.00
CA ARG A 384 13.02 -8.48 4.11
C ARG A 384 11.69 -9.12 4.48
N ILE A 385 10.57 -8.60 3.98
CA ILE A 385 9.24 -8.95 4.47
C ILE A 385 8.26 -9.08 3.31
N GLU A 386 7.65 -10.26 3.17
CA GLU A 386 6.58 -10.46 2.19
C GLU A 386 5.31 -9.73 2.64
N ILE A 387 4.80 -8.84 1.80
CA ILE A 387 3.64 -8.01 2.12
C ILE A 387 2.40 -8.85 2.46
N SER A 388 2.24 -10.01 1.81
CA SER A 388 1.07 -10.86 2.05
C SER A 388 1.06 -11.52 3.41
N ASP A 389 2.24 -11.83 3.96
CA ASP A 389 2.35 -12.53 5.24
C ASP A 389 1.99 -11.58 6.39
N VAL A 390 2.23 -10.28 6.19
CA VAL A 390 1.91 -9.25 7.18
C VAL A 390 0.47 -8.75 7.03
N LEU A 391 -0.03 -8.58 5.79
CA LEU A 391 -1.28 -7.85 5.56
C LEU A 391 -2.50 -8.72 5.29
N LEU A 392 -2.36 -9.93 4.76
CA LEU A 392 -3.52 -10.68 4.27
C LEU A 392 -4.56 -10.96 5.36
N VAL A 393 -4.13 -11.48 6.50
CA VAL A 393 -5.03 -11.81 7.61
C VAL A 393 -5.59 -10.55 8.26
N PRO A 394 -4.78 -9.55 8.68
CA PRO A 394 -5.32 -8.31 9.26
C PRO A 394 -6.28 -7.57 8.34
N MET A 395 -6.00 -7.51 7.04
CA MET A 395 -6.92 -6.89 6.08
C MET A 395 -8.26 -7.61 6.01
N ARG A 396 -8.28 -8.94 5.97
CA ARG A 396 -9.55 -9.71 5.95
C ARG A 396 -10.36 -9.50 7.22
N GLU A 397 -9.71 -9.59 8.37
CA GLU A 397 -10.36 -9.41 9.67
C GLU A 397 -10.93 -8.00 9.81
N HIS A 398 -10.11 -6.97 9.57
CA HIS A 398 -10.54 -5.59 9.73
C HIS A 398 -11.55 -5.15 8.68
N ALA A 399 -11.43 -5.62 7.43
CA ALA A 399 -12.45 -5.33 6.41
C ALA A 399 -13.79 -5.94 6.79
N ARG A 400 -13.79 -7.19 7.29
CA ARG A 400 -15.01 -7.83 7.79
C ARG A 400 -15.62 -7.05 8.94
N ASP A 401 -14.81 -6.54 9.86
CA ASP A 401 -15.28 -5.76 11.00
C ASP A 401 -15.86 -4.40 10.56
N VAL A 402 -15.17 -3.67 9.69
CA VAL A 402 -15.61 -2.37 9.15
C VAL A 402 -16.94 -2.52 8.41
N VAL A 403 -17.02 -3.48 7.48
CA VAL A 403 -18.26 -3.72 6.70
C VAL A 403 -19.38 -4.22 7.61
N SER A 404 -19.09 -5.08 8.58
CA SER A 404 -20.12 -5.57 9.51
C SER A 404 -20.69 -4.46 10.39
N ARG A 405 -19.86 -3.52 10.86
CA ARG A 405 -20.33 -2.32 11.59
C ARG A 405 -21.21 -1.44 10.71
N ALA A 406 -20.84 -1.28 9.44
CA ALA A 406 -21.63 -0.50 8.49
C ALA A 406 -23.00 -1.14 8.21
N VAL A 407 -23.04 -2.47 8.04
CA VAL A 407 -24.29 -3.22 7.90
C VAL A 407 -25.17 -3.08 9.15
N ALA A 408 -24.58 -3.16 10.34
CA ALA A 408 -25.31 -2.93 11.59
C ALA A 408 -25.89 -1.51 11.66
N ALA A 409 -25.14 -0.50 11.23
CA ALA A 409 -25.62 0.89 11.17
C ALA A 409 -26.76 1.05 10.16
N ILE A 410 -26.65 0.45 8.97
CA ILE A 410 -27.73 0.42 7.96
C ILE A 410 -28.98 -0.25 8.53
N HIS A 411 -28.85 -1.35 9.27
CA HIS A 411 -30.01 -1.97 9.94
C HIS A 411 -30.67 -1.04 10.95
N CYS A 412 -29.90 -0.27 11.70
CA CYS A 412 -30.46 0.71 12.63
C CYS A 412 -31.23 1.79 11.86
N GLU A 413 -30.63 2.35 10.81
CA GLU A 413 -31.27 3.33 9.92
C GLU A 413 -32.59 2.80 9.34
N LEU A 414 -32.61 1.55 8.85
CA LEU A 414 -33.81 0.92 8.29
C LEU A 414 -34.91 0.63 9.33
N ILE A 415 -34.54 0.32 10.58
CA ILE A 415 -35.48 0.19 11.69
C ILE A 415 -36.06 1.57 12.06
N ASP A 416 -35.25 2.61 11.94
CA ASP A 416 -35.62 3.95 12.36
C ASP A 416 -36.45 4.74 11.36
N ALA A 417 -36.29 4.50 10.07
CA ALA A 417 -36.83 5.27 8.94
C ALA A 417 -38.36 5.20 8.72
N VAL A 418 -39.17 4.93 9.75
CA VAL A 418 -40.54 4.41 9.54
C VAL A 418 -41.62 5.48 9.34
N HIS A 419 -41.40 6.79 9.46
CA HIS A 419 -42.50 7.80 9.38
C HIS A 419 -42.22 9.04 8.52
N GLU A 420 -41.11 9.09 7.79
CA GLU A 420 -40.99 10.12 6.75
C GLU A 420 -41.65 9.57 5.50
N GLU A 421 -42.75 10.20 5.08
CA GLU A 421 -43.31 10.02 3.75
C GLU A 421 -42.17 10.31 2.75
N PHE A 422 -41.45 9.27 2.34
CA PHE A 422 -40.57 9.39 1.20
C PHE A 422 -41.49 9.68 0.01
N GLU A 423 -41.57 10.94 -0.39
CA GLU A 423 -42.19 11.42 -1.65
C GLU A 423 -41.41 10.90 -2.88
N THR A 424 -41.05 9.61 -2.86
CA THR A 424 -40.37 8.94 -3.96
C THR A 424 -41.33 7.92 -4.53
N ASP A 425 -41.54 7.95 -5.85
CA ASP A 425 -42.41 7.04 -6.62
C ASP A 425 -41.99 5.55 -6.54
N GLU A 426 -40.92 5.21 -5.82
CA GLU A 426 -40.49 3.83 -5.61
C GLU A 426 -41.12 3.23 -4.34
N PRO A 427 -41.69 2.00 -4.43
CA PRO A 427 -42.27 1.32 -3.28
C PRO A 427 -41.17 0.97 -2.27
N THR A 428 -41.00 1.82 -1.27
CA THR A 428 -40.14 1.54 -0.12
C THR A 428 -40.87 0.52 0.75
N PHE A 429 -40.34 -0.70 0.87
CA PHE A 429 -40.85 -1.69 1.82
C PHE A 429 -40.23 -1.42 3.18
N PRO A 430 -40.93 -0.80 4.16
CA PRO A 430 -40.35 -0.60 5.47
C PRO A 430 -39.97 -1.95 6.10
N LEU A 431 -38.76 -2.02 6.66
CA LEU A 431 -38.17 -3.24 7.22
C LEU A 431 -39.12 -4.02 8.17
N PRO A 432 -39.97 -3.40 9.01
CA PRO A 432 -40.98 -4.12 9.78
C PRO A 432 -41.95 -4.94 8.92
N GLN A 433 -42.42 -4.42 7.79
CA GLN A 433 -43.31 -5.16 6.87
C GLN A 433 -42.58 -6.34 6.21
N LEU A 434 -41.30 -6.15 5.86
CA LEU A 434 -40.47 -7.25 5.37
C LEU A 434 -40.32 -8.36 6.42
N LEU A 435 -39.98 -7.99 7.66
CA LEU A 435 -39.85 -8.95 8.75
C LEU A 435 -41.17 -9.69 8.99
N GLN A 436 -42.30 -8.99 8.90
CA GLN A 436 -43.60 -9.62 9.03
C GLN A 436 -43.87 -10.62 7.89
N LYS A 437 -43.63 -10.24 6.63
CA LYS A 437 -43.75 -11.15 5.47
C LYS A 437 -42.86 -12.37 5.62
N LEU A 438 -41.61 -12.17 6.03
CA LEU A 438 -40.68 -13.28 6.30
C LEU A 438 -41.19 -14.20 7.40
N ILE A 439 -41.68 -13.63 8.50
CA ILE A 439 -42.27 -14.41 9.59
C ILE A 439 -43.48 -15.21 9.09
N GLN A 440 -44.33 -14.63 8.24
CA GLN A 440 -45.49 -15.32 7.64
C GLN A 440 -45.09 -16.42 6.66
N ASN A 441 -44.08 -16.18 5.82
CA ASN A 441 -43.63 -17.16 4.83
C ASN A 441 -42.87 -18.33 5.45
N VAL A 442 -42.03 -18.06 6.45
CA VAL A 442 -41.25 -19.09 7.15
C VAL A 442 -42.13 -19.86 8.14
N TRP A 443 -43.10 -19.19 8.76
CA TRP A 443 -44.04 -19.75 9.74
C TRP A 443 -45.48 -19.31 9.44
N PRO A 444 -46.13 -19.96 8.46
CA PRO A 444 -47.49 -19.59 8.01
C PRO A 444 -48.54 -19.87 9.08
N ASP A 445 -48.35 -20.91 9.88
CA ASP A 445 -49.26 -21.26 10.97
C ASP A 445 -49.15 -20.28 12.14
N SER A 446 -50.28 -20.05 12.83
CA SER A 446 -50.27 -19.27 14.06
C SER A 446 -49.39 -19.97 15.09
N PRO A 447 -48.50 -19.26 15.81
CA PRO A 447 -47.66 -19.87 16.82
C PRO A 447 -48.55 -20.60 17.84
N GLN A 448 -48.26 -21.88 18.08
CA GLN A 448 -48.95 -22.65 19.12
C GLN A 448 -48.65 -22.03 20.50
N GLU A 449 -49.44 -22.35 21.53
CA GLU A 449 -49.29 -21.77 22.89
C GLU A 449 -47.87 -21.92 23.48
N HIS A 450 -47.08 -22.84 22.96
CA HIS A 450 -45.70 -23.11 23.40
C HIS A 450 -44.63 -22.53 22.46
N GLU A 451 -45.00 -21.71 21.48
CA GLU A 451 -44.07 -21.16 20.51
C GLU A 451 -43.93 -19.65 20.70
N ARG A 452 -42.68 -19.20 20.71
CA ARG A 452 -42.31 -17.80 20.80
C ARG A 452 -41.42 -17.45 19.64
N ILE A 453 -41.82 -16.48 18.84
CA ILE A 453 -40.96 -15.94 17.78
C ILE A 453 -40.24 -14.73 18.35
N SER A 454 -38.91 -14.71 18.17
CA SER A 454 -38.05 -13.60 18.55
C SER A 454 -37.31 -13.04 17.35
N VAL A 455 -37.18 -11.72 17.33
CA VAL A 455 -36.36 -10.98 16.39
C VAL A 455 -35.14 -10.47 17.15
N VAL A 456 -33.97 -10.95 16.78
CA VAL A 456 -32.70 -10.45 17.32
C VAL A 456 -32.21 -9.34 16.41
N ILE A 457 -31.97 -8.16 16.98
CA ILE A 457 -31.48 -6.98 16.24
C ILE A 457 -30.17 -6.46 16.85
N PRO A 458 -29.40 -5.64 16.10
CA PRO A 458 -28.21 -4.99 16.63
C PRO A 458 -28.50 -4.20 17.90
N GLN A 459 -27.57 -4.23 18.86
CA GLN A 459 -27.74 -3.58 20.17
C GLN A 459 -28.05 -2.08 20.09
N SER A 460 -27.55 -1.42 19.05
CA SER A 460 -27.76 0.01 18.80
C SER A 460 -29.15 0.36 18.25
N ALA A 461 -29.94 -0.64 17.82
CA ALA A 461 -31.28 -0.41 17.31
C ALA A 461 -32.32 -0.31 18.45
N ASP A 462 -33.37 0.48 18.24
CA ASP A 462 -34.47 0.61 19.20
C ASP A 462 -35.41 -0.60 19.14
N ALA A 463 -35.16 -1.58 20.02
CA ALA A 463 -36.02 -2.76 20.18
C ALA A 463 -37.47 -2.41 20.51
N SER A 464 -37.69 -1.36 21.30
CA SER A 464 -39.04 -1.00 21.77
C SER A 464 -39.86 -0.46 20.61
N LYS A 465 -39.24 0.36 19.76
CA LYS A 465 -39.84 0.88 18.53
C LYS A 465 -40.16 -0.24 17.55
N LEU A 466 -39.18 -1.11 17.24
CA LEU A 466 -39.42 -2.25 16.34
C LEU A 466 -40.51 -3.18 16.88
N LYS A 467 -40.50 -3.46 18.19
CA LYS A 467 -41.50 -4.29 18.85
C LYS A 467 -42.90 -3.70 18.70
N THR A 468 -43.05 -2.41 19.01
CA THR A 468 -44.34 -1.69 18.88
C THR A 468 -44.86 -1.75 17.45
N GLN A 469 -43.98 -1.59 16.45
CA GLN A 469 -44.34 -1.66 15.03
C GLN A 469 -44.79 -3.06 14.61
N LEU A 470 -44.08 -4.10 15.04
CA LEU A 470 -44.42 -5.49 14.72
C LEU A 470 -45.70 -5.94 15.44
N GLU A 471 -45.92 -5.49 16.68
CA GLU A 471 -47.14 -5.78 17.45
C GLU A 471 -48.37 -5.07 16.89
N ALA A 472 -48.23 -3.84 16.37
CA ALA A 472 -49.30 -3.13 15.67
C ALA A 472 -49.84 -3.90 14.46
N GLN A 473 -49.04 -4.79 13.88
CA GLN A 473 -49.41 -5.63 12.75
C GLN A 473 -49.97 -7.01 13.17
N GLY A 474 -50.24 -7.23 14.47
CA GLY A 474 -51.09 -8.32 14.96
C GLY A 474 -50.37 -9.60 15.42
N ARG A 475 -49.05 -9.59 15.69
CA ARG A 475 -48.34 -10.73 16.31
C ARG A 475 -47.52 -10.28 17.52
N SER A 476 -47.67 -10.99 18.64
CA SER A 476 -46.84 -10.82 19.84
C SER A 476 -45.44 -11.40 19.58
N LEU A 477 -44.44 -10.53 19.44
CA LEU A 477 -43.07 -10.88 19.10
C LEU A 477 -42.09 -10.42 20.19
N SER A 478 -41.09 -11.24 20.48
CA SER A 478 -40.00 -10.87 21.39
C SER A 478 -38.87 -10.22 20.61
N VAL A 479 -38.65 -8.92 20.76
CA VAL A 479 -37.49 -8.25 20.16
C VAL A 479 -36.35 -8.22 21.17
N VAL A 480 -35.19 -8.75 20.78
CA VAL A 480 -34.01 -8.88 21.65
C VAL A 480 -32.84 -8.11 21.03
N ASN A 481 -32.28 -7.18 21.81
CA ASN A 481 -31.06 -6.48 21.47
C ASN A 481 -29.85 -7.30 21.89
N LEU A 482 -29.02 -7.72 20.92
CA LEU A 482 -27.76 -8.41 21.18
C LEU A 482 -26.61 -7.74 20.43
N VAL A 483 -25.38 -8.06 20.84
CA VAL A 483 -24.16 -7.71 20.10
C VAL A 483 -24.13 -8.57 18.82
N THR A 484 -24.90 -8.16 17.83
CA THR A 484 -24.98 -8.77 16.49
C THR A 484 -24.89 -7.69 15.43
N ASN A 485 -24.30 -8.06 14.29
CA ASN A 485 -24.16 -7.17 13.14
C ASN A 485 -25.34 -7.30 12.16
N GLY A 486 -26.26 -8.23 12.42
CA GLY A 486 -27.39 -8.53 11.53
C GLY A 486 -28.68 -8.83 12.28
N ILE A 487 -29.77 -8.85 11.52
CA ILE A 487 -31.10 -9.22 12.01
C ILE A 487 -31.25 -10.74 11.90
N THR A 488 -31.68 -11.38 12.98
CA THR A 488 -31.94 -12.83 13.02
C THR A 488 -33.36 -13.10 13.48
N LEU A 489 -34.07 -13.93 12.74
CA LEU A 489 -35.38 -14.45 13.15
C LEU A 489 -35.17 -15.79 13.86
N SER A 490 -35.73 -15.94 15.05
CA SER A 490 -35.66 -17.18 15.81
C SER A 490 -37.03 -17.60 16.31
N ARG A 491 -37.30 -18.89 16.28
CA ARG A 491 -38.50 -19.53 16.83
C ARG A 491 -38.06 -20.40 17.99
N ARG A 492 -38.48 -20.03 19.19
CA ARG A 492 -38.31 -20.81 20.40
C ARG A 492 -39.56 -21.66 20.60
N ILE A 493 -39.38 -22.97 20.75
CA ILE A 493 -40.44 -23.92 21.04
C ILE A 493 -40.20 -24.43 22.47
N GLU A 494 -41.12 -24.10 23.36
CA GLU A 494 -41.11 -24.49 24.78
C GLU A 494 -41.87 -25.81 24.95
N ASN A 495 -41.55 -26.60 25.98
CA ASN A 495 -42.31 -27.81 26.36
C ASN A 495 -42.45 -28.91 25.29
N VAL A 496 -41.52 -29.04 24.35
CA VAL A 496 -41.57 -30.07 23.29
C VAL A 496 -40.52 -31.16 23.53
N SER A 497 -40.83 -32.43 23.21
CA SER A 497 -39.87 -33.55 23.35
C SER A 497 -38.75 -33.47 22.30
N LEU A 498 -37.57 -34.08 22.56
CA LEU A 498 -36.41 -33.97 21.63
C LEU A 498 -36.79 -34.53 20.27
N PHE A 499 -37.54 -35.62 20.30
CA PHE A 499 -38.11 -36.26 19.14
C PHE A 499 -39.00 -35.32 18.32
N GLN A 500 -40.03 -34.72 18.94
CA GLN A 500 -40.95 -33.79 18.26
C GLN A 500 -40.23 -32.56 17.70
N PHE A 501 -39.21 -32.08 18.42
CA PHE A 501 -38.41 -30.95 17.98
C PHE A 501 -37.55 -31.29 16.76
N VAL A 502 -36.90 -32.46 16.74
CA VAL A 502 -36.13 -32.89 15.57
C VAL A 502 -37.06 -33.19 14.39
N GLN A 503 -38.18 -33.87 14.63
CA GLN A 503 -39.19 -34.13 13.60
C GLN A 503 -39.70 -32.83 12.95
N SER A 504 -39.90 -31.77 13.74
CA SER A 504 -40.26 -30.44 13.25
C SER A 504 -39.13 -29.79 12.44
N LEU A 505 -37.88 -29.86 12.92
CA LEU A 505 -36.70 -29.31 12.23
C LEU A 505 -36.43 -29.99 10.89
N THR A 506 -36.64 -31.29 10.81
CA THR A 506 -36.34 -32.11 9.64
C THR A 506 -37.53 -32.21 8.69
N GLN A 507 -38.62 -31.50 8.98
CA GLN A 507 -39.90 -31.59 8.27
C GLN A 507 -40.40 -33.04 8.14
N GLY A 508 -40.08 -33.89 9.12
CA GLY A 508 -40.46 -35.30 9.13
C GLY A 508 -39.60 -36.21 8.25
N ALA A 509 -38.46 -35.76 7.71
CA ALA A 509 -37.56 -36.61 6.95
C ALA A 509 -37.09 -37.82 7.79
N GLU A 510 -37.52 -39.02 7.36
CA GLU A 510 -37.47 -40.27 8.13
C GLU A 510 -36.05 -40.61 8.61
N VAL A 511 -35.03 -40.33 7.79
CA VAL A 511 -33.61 -40.58 8.11
C VAL A 511 -33.15 -39.82 9.35
N TYR A 512 -33.52 -38.54 9.47
CA TYR A 512 -33.11 -37.70 10.61
C TYR A 512 -33.99 -37.92 11.83
N THR A 513 -35.27 -38.25 11.62
CA THR A 513 -36.20 -38.64 12.68
C THR A 513 -35.73 -39.92 13.35
N ASN A 514 -35.36 -40.94 12.57
CA ASN A 514 -34.79 -42.20 13.07
C ASN A 514 -33.43 -41.99 13.76
N LEU A 515 -32.58 -41.09 13.25
CA LEU A 515 -31.32 -40.73 13.90
C LEU A 515 -31.56 -40.09 15.28
N ALA A 516 -32.54 -39.19 15.38
CA ALA A 516 -32.88 -38.55 16.64
C ALA A 516 -33.52 -39.50 17.65
N GLU A 517 -34.40 -40.42 17.21
CA GLU A 517 -34.91 -41.49 18.08
C GLU A 517 -33.77 -42.35 18.62
N ARG A 518 -32.82 -42.73 17.76
CA ARG A 518 -31.65 -43.52 18.16
C ARG A 518 -30.75 -42.76 19.12
N LEU A 519 -30.51 -41.47 18.89
CA LEU A 519 -29.69 -40.65 19.79
C LEU A 519 -30.39 -40.39 21.12
N HIS A 520 -31.72 -40.25 21.12
CA HIS A 520 -32.52 -40.03 22.32
C HIS A 520 -32.69 -41.29 23.18
N SER A 521 -32.73 -42.48 22.57
CA SER A 521 -32.86 -43.78 23.25
C SER A 521 -31.53 -44.43 23.64
N ARG A 522 -30.39 -43.81 23.29
CA ARG A 522 -29.06 -44.27 23.72
C ARG A 522 -28.84 -43.97 25.20
N ASN A 523 -28.95 -45.02 26.01
CA ASN A 523 -28.65 -45.01 27.45
C ASN A 523 -27.15 -45.21 27.74
N ASP A 524 -26.34 -45.47 26.70
CA ASP A 524 -24.89 -45.71 26.78
C ASP A 524 -24.06 -44.43 26.60
N VAL A 525 -24.71 -43.29 26.36
CA VAL A 525 -24.07 -41.98 26.24
C VAL A 525 -24.57 -41.10 27.36
N ASP A 526 -23.69 -40.77 28.31
CA ASP A 526 -23.97 -39.78 29.35
C ASP A 526 -24.00 -38.38 28.73
N TRP A 527 -25.20 -37.89 28.43
CA TRP A 527 -25.43 -36.56 27.89
C TRP A 527 -25.18 -35.50 28.97
N LYS A 528 -23.98 -34.93 29.00
CA LYS A 528 -23.68 -33.82 29.90
C LYS A 528 -24.45 -32.55 29.49
N PRO A 529 -25.04 -31.81 30.44
CA PRO A 529 -25.67 -30.53 30.15
C PRO A 529 -24.64 -29.52 29.63
N ILE A 530 -24.99 -28.75 28.59
CA ILE A 530 -24.10 -27.77 27.93
C ILE A 530 -23.46 -26.78 28.89
N THR A 531 -24.11 -26.49 30.02
CA THR A 531 -23.58 -25.63 31.08
C THR A 531 -22.29 -26.16 31.71
N GLU A 532 -22.04 -27.47 31.67
CA GLU A 532 -20.79 -28.10 32.13
C GLU A 532 -19.69 -28.09 31.07
N ILE A 533 -20.04 -27.90 29.79
CA ILE A 533 -19.09 -27.83 28.68
C ILE A 533 -18.44 -26.44 28.62
N THR A 534 -19.15 -25.39 29.04
CA THR A 534 -18.64 -24.01 29.09
C THR A 534 -17.61 -23.73 30.20
N SER A 535 -17.38 -24.67 31.13
CA SER A 535 -16.35 -24.53 32.18
C SER A 535 -15.03 -25.25 31.88
N ALA A 536 -14.91 -25.95 30.75
CA ALA A 536 -13.65 -26.55 30.32
C ALA A 536 -13.05 -25.74 29.17
N GLN A 537 -11.83 -25.25 29.42
CA GLN A 537 -10.92 -24.60 28.48
C GLN A 537 -10.99 -25.20 27.07
N ASN A 538 -11.43 -24.39 26.09
CA ASN A 538 -10.88 -24.25 24.72
C ASN A 538 -11.88 -23.52 23.82
N VAL A 539 -11.92 -22.19 23.93
CA VAL A 539 -12.64 -21.32 22.97
C VAL A 539 -11.85 -21.15 21.66
N HIS A 540 -10.63 -21.69 21.57
CA HIS A 540 -9.80 -21.64 20.37
C HIS A 540 -10.00 -22.80 19.37
N ASP A 541 -10.65 -23.91 19.75
CA ASP A 541 -10.77 -25.09 18.87
C ASP A 541 -12.08 -25.15 18.05
N VAL A 542 -13.06 -24.28 18.31
CA VAL A 542 -14.33 -24.31 17.57
C VAL A 542 -14.30 -23.45 16.30
N SER A 543 -13.36 -22.50 16.20
CA SER A 543 -13.20 -21.70 14.98
C SER A 543 -12.54 -22.47 13.83
N SER A 544 -11.75 -23.52 14.11
CA SER A 544 -11.10 -24.34 13.07
C SER A 544 -12.06 -25.32 12.38
N PHE A 545 -13.11 -25.78 13.06
CA PHE A 545 -14.08 -26.73 12.50
C PHE A 545 -15.05 -26.11 11.48
N ALA A 546 -15.17 -24.78 11.42
CA ALA A 546 -16.08 -24.10 10.50
C ALA A 546 -15.45 -23.79 9.12
N GLU A 547 -14.13 -23.94 8.96
CA GLU A 547 -13.43 -23.64 7.70
C GLU A 547 -13.23 -24.88 6.80
N ASP A 548 -13.23 -26.11 7.34
CA ASP A 548 -13.03 -27.37 6.58
C ASP A 548 -14.32 -28.06 6.09
N SER A 549 -15.47 -27.37 6.13
CA SER A 549 -16.77 -27.93 5.75
C SER A 549 -16.92 -28.30 4.26
N ASP A 550 -16.01 -27.86 3.38
CA ASP A 550 -16.04 -28.21 1.95
C ASP A 550 -15.53 -29.64 1.68
N VAL A 551 -14.80 -30.26 2.63
CA VAL A 551 -14.32 -31.65 2.49
C VAL A 551 -15.43 -32.66 2.84
N ALA A 552 -16.38 -32.30 3.69
CA ALA A 552 -17.42 -33.20 4.17
C ALA A 552 -18.52 -33.51 3.15
N GLN A 553 -18.70 -32.67 2.11
CA GLN A 553 -19.69 -32.93 1.05
C GLN A 553 -19.26 -33.99 0.03
N THR A 554 -17.97 -34.33 -0.05
CA THR A 554 -17.45 -35.28 -1.05
C THR A 554 -17.42 -36.74 -0.55
N ALA A 555 -17.64 -36.98 0.75
CA ALA A 555 -17.52 -38.32 1.34
C ALA A 555 -18.85 -39.11 1.46
N MET A 556 -20.00 -38.53 1.07
CA MET A 556 -21.32 -39.19 1.17
C MET A 556 -21.93 -39.64 -0.16
N LEU A 557 -21.15 -39.68 -1.23
CA LEU A 557 -21.56 -40.30 -2.50
C LEU A 557 -20.57 -41.39 -2.91
N ASN A 558 -20.73 -42.57 -2.31
CA ASN A 558 -20.57 -43.85 -3.00
C ASN A 558 -21.30 -44.94 -2.21
N PRO A 559 -21.91 -45.91 -2.90
CA PRO A 559 -23.06 -46.71 -2.42
C PRO A 559 -22.77 -47.62 -1.22
#